data_AF-A0A3D0XUH9-F1
#
_entry.id   AF-A0A3D0XUH9-F1
#
_cell.length_a   1.000
_cell.length_b   1.000
_cell.length_c   1.000
_cell.angle_alpha   90.00
_cell.angle_beta   90.00
_cell.angle_gamma   90.00
#
_symmetry.space_group_name_H-M   'P 1'
#
loop_
_entity.id
_entity.type
_entity.pdbx_description
1 polymer ?
#
loop_
_entity_poly.entity_id
_entity_poly.type
_entity_poly.pdbx_seq_one_letter_code
_entity_poly.pdbx_strand_id
1 'polypeptide(L)'
;RFLMLAAGNLLKPSDGKPVTVPTQDMILGSYWLTLDRDGEKGEGKIFKDVDEATMAYDAKVIELHAKIKVRRYIEVNGEQKEALVDTTVGKIIFNRPIPQDLGFVDR
;
A
#
# COMPACT_ATOMS: atom_id res chain seq x y z
N ARG A 1 -11.14 -20.44 -27.97
CA ARG A 1 -10.22 -20.44 -26.80
C ARG A 1 -10.41 -19.22 -25.87
N PHE A 2 -11.29 -18.26 -26.16
CA PHE A 2 -11.52 -17.09 -25.31
C PHE A 2 -12.40 -17.37 -24.07
N LEU A 3 -13.44 -18.20 -24.20
CA LEU A 3 -14.46 -18.37 -23.16
C LEU A 3 -14.03 -19.21 -21.94
N MET A 4 -12.94 -19.98 -22.05
CA MET A 4 -12.44 -20.85 -20.98
C MET A 4 -11.03 -20.44 -20.51
N LEU A 5 -10.60 -19.21 -20.81
CA LEU A 5 -9.31 -18.69 -20.38
C LEU A 5 -9.37 -18.38 -18.87
N ALA A 6 -8.42 -18.92 -18.09
CA ALA A 6 -8.38 -18.72 -16.64
C ALA A 6 -8.38 -17.24 -16.22
N ALA A 7 -7.71 -16.37 -16.98
CA ALA A 7 -7.68 -14.92 -16.71
C ALA A 7 -9.05 -14.24 -16.82
N GLY A 8 -10.02 -14.83 -17.54
CA GLY A 8 -11.40 -14.34 -17.61
C GLY A 8 -12.29 -14.85 -16.49
N ASN A 9 -11.86 -15.86 -15.73
CA ASN A 9 -12.65 -16.56 -14.73
C ASN A 9 -12.41 -16.02 -13.31
N LEU A 10 -12.56 -14.70 -13.12
CA LEU A 10 -12.29 -14.06 -11.84
C LEU A 10 -13.46 -14.17 -10.84
N LEU A 11 -14.69 -14.33 -11.35
CA LEU A 11 -15.92 -14.31 -10.54
C LEU A 11 -16.58 -15.68 -10.48
N LYS A 12 -17.23 -15.96 -9.35
CA LYS A 12 -18.06 -17.15 -9.16
C LYS A 12 -19.40 -16.92 -9.87
N PRO A 13 -19.82 -17.80 -10.80
CA PRO A 13 -21.09 -17.63 -11.54
C PRO A 13 -22.34 -17.61 -10.65
N SER A 14 -22.30 -18.30 -9.51
CA SER A 14 -23.44 -18.43 -8.61
C SER A 14 -23.78 -17.14 -7.87
N ASP A 15 -22.76 -16.43 -7.37
CA ASP A 15 -22.94 -15.35 -6.38
C ASP A 15 -22.19 -14.06 -6.75
N GLY A 16 -21.47 -14.03 -7.88
CA GLY A 16 -20.69 -12.87 -8.36
C GLY A 16 -19.45 -12.53 -7.54
N LYS A 17 -19.14 -13.28 -6.47
CA LYS A 17 -17.96 -13.04 -5.62
C LYS A 17 -16.66 -13.44 -6.34
N PRO A 18 -15.53 -12.75 -6.07
CA PRO A 18 -14.24 -13.13 -6.64
C PRO A 18 -13.82 -14.52 -6.14
N VAL A 19 -13.34 -15.36 -7.06
CA VAL A 19 -12.77 -16.69 -6.75
C VAL A 19 -11.26 -16.58 -6.54
N THR A 20 -10.63 -15.58 -7.15
CA THR A 20 -9.17 -15.33 -7.12
C THR A 20 -8.75 -14.52 -5.88
N VAL A 21 -9.30 -14.87 -4.71
CA VAL A 21 -8.92 -14.24 -3.44
C VAL A 21 -7.60 -14.85 -2.95
N PRO A 22 -6.60 -14.06 -2.53
CA PRO A 22 -5.36 -14.58 -1.97
C PRO A 22 -5.62 -15.42 -0.72
N THR A 23 -4.79 -16.43 -0.47
CA THR A 23 -4.91 -17.34 0.68
C THR A 23 -3.60 -17.47 1.44
N GLN A 24 -3.70 -17.93 2.70
CA GLN A 24 -2.57 -18.32 3.57
C GLN A 24 -1.42 -17.30 3.57
N ASP A 25 -0.29 -17.64 2.96
CA ASP A 25 0.96 -16.86 3.00
C ASP A 25 0.82 -15.48 2.37
N MET A 26 -0.03 -15.34 1.34
CA MET A 26 -0.29 -14.04 0.73
C MET A 26 -1.03 -13.10 1.69
N ILE A 27 -1.96 -13.64 2.48
CA ILE A 27 -2.66 -12.88 3.53
C ILE A 27 -1.69 -12.53 4.66
N LEU A 28 -0.89 -13.51 5.12
CA LEU A 28 0.07 -13.29 6.20
C LEU A 28 1.14 -12.27 5.83
N GLY A 29 1.66 -12.33 4.61
CA GLY A 29 2.64 -11.39 4.08
C GLY A 29 2.08 -9.98 3.96
N SER A 30 0.86 -9.85 3.44
CA SER A 30 0.18 -8.54 3.36
C SER A 30 -0.08 -7.97 4.75
N TYR A 31 -0.55 -8.79 5.69
CA TYR A 31 -0.80 -8.40 7.08
C TYR A 31 0.48 -7.93 7.78
N TRP A 32 1.56 -8.70 7.69
CA TRP A 32 2.85 -8.33 8.25
C TRP A 32 3.37 -7.03 7.64
N LEU A 33 3.31 -6.91 6.30
CA LEU A 33 3.78 -5.74 5.59
C LEU A 33 3.03 -4.45 6.00
N THR A 34 1.74 -4.54 6.34
CA THR A 34 0.94 -3.37 6.73
C THR A 34 0.85 -3.13 8.24
N LEU A 35 1.61 -3.89 9.05
CA LEU A 35 1.60 -3.77 10.49
C LEU A 35 2.30 -2.46 10.93
N ASP A 36 1.68 -1.76 11.89
CA ASP A 36 2.28 -0.59 12.53
C ASP A 36 2.79 -1.00 13.92
N ARG A 37 4.01 -0.60 14.29
CA ARG A 37 4.60 -0.90 15.62
C ARG A 37 5.16 0.36 16.26
N ASP A 38 4.91 0.50 17.55
CA ASP A 38 5.46 1.57 18.38
C ASP A 38 6.89 1.23 18.81
N GLY A 39 7.75 2.25 18.94
CA GLY A 39 9.14 2.13 19.38
C GLY A 39 10.10 1.62 18.31
N GLU A 40 9.65 1.58 17.05
CA GLU A 40 10.46 1.14 15.92
C GLU A 40 11.52 2.18 15.54
N LYS A 41 12.62 1.72 14.97
CA LYS A 41 13.71 2.61 14.57
C LYS A 41 13.22 3.58 13.50
N GLY A 42 13.35 4.88 13.77
CA GLY A 42 12.97 5.93 12.82
C GLY A 42 11.52 6.41 12.94
N GLU A 43 10.82 6.02 14.00
CA GLU A 43 9.50 6.54 14.34
C GLU A 43 9.49 8.08 14.44
N GLY A 44 8.40 8.69 13.96
CA GLY A 44 8.18 10.13 13.98
C GLY A 44 8.95 10.93 12.92
N LYS A 45 9.74 10.27 12.08
CA LYS A 45 10.45 10.94 10.98
C LYS A 45 9.48 11.42 9.90
N ILE A 46 9.86 12.54 9.30
CA ILE A 46 9.10 13.20 8.24
C ILE A 46 9.91 13.16 6.96
N PHE A 47 9.29 12.74 5.87
CA PHE A 47 9.89 12.65 4.55
C PHE A 47 9.13 13.52 3.54
N LYS A 48 9.88 14.08 2.59
CA LYS A 48 9.37 14.91 1.50
C LYS A 48 8.54 14.12 0.49
N ASP A 49 8.93 12.88 0.21
CA ASP A 49 8.25 12.02 -0.76
C ASP A 49 8.47 10.54 -0.44
N VAL A 50 7.83 9.68 -1.23
CA VAL A 50 7.90 8.22 -1.09
C VAL A 50 9.28 7.67 -1.41
N ASP A 51 9.99 8.30 -2.34
CA ASP A 51 11.32 7.84 -2.77
C ASP A 51 12.36 8.08 -1.65
N GLU A 52 12.26 9.22 -0.95
CA GLU A 52 13.09 9.51 0.22
C GLU A 52 12.85 8.52 1.37
N ALA A 53 11.58 8.19 1.64
CA ALA A 53 11.23 7.18 2.65
C ALA A 53 11.78 5.80 2.26
N THR A 54 11.72 5.42 0.99
CA THR A 54 12.24 4.15 0.49
C THR A 54 13.77 4.10 0.59
N MET A 55 14.45 5.19 0.21
CA MET A 55 15.91 5.30 0.35
C MET A 55 16.34 5.22 1.82
N ALA A 56 15.59 5.83 2.74
CA ALA A 56 15.86 5.76 4.17
C ALA A 56 15.71 4.32 4.71
N TYR A 57 14.76 3.55 4.17
CA TYR A 57 14.61 2.13 4.48
C TYR A 57 15.80 1.31 3.97
N ASP A 58 16.22 1.53 2.71
CA ASP A 58 17.38 0.84 2.12
C ASP A 58 18.68 1.14 2.87
N ALA A 59 18.83 2.38 3.34
CA ALA A 59 19.94 2.81 4.19
C ALA A 59 19.84 2.30 5.66
N LYS A 60 18.81 1.51 6.01
CA LYS A 60 18.52 1.00 7.35
C LYS A 60 18.38 2.10 8.41
N VAL A 61 17.94 3.28 7.99
CA VAL A 61 17.70 4.45 8.85
C VAL A 61 16.33 4.37 9.52
N ILE A 62 15.37 3.70 8.87
CA ILE A 62 14.02 3.43 9.36
C ILE A 62 13.65 1.95 9.18
N GLU A 63 12.76 1.44 10.00
CA GLU A 63 12.22 0.07 9.90
C GLU A 63 10.87 0.02 9.17
N LEU A 64 10.48 -1.19 8.74
CA LEU A 64 9.30 -1.43 7.89
C LEU A 64 8.00 -0.93 8.53
N HIS A 65 7.87 -1.13 9.84
CA HIS A 65 6.68 -0.84 10.64
C HIS A 65 6.77 0.48 11.41
N ALA A 66 7.85 1.25 11.19
CA ALA A 66 8.04 2.53 11.85
C ALA A 66 7.00 3.53 11.37
N LYS A 67 6.28 4.15 12.31
CA LYS A 67 5.31 5.21 12.03
C LYS A 67 6.05 6.47 11.56
N ILE A 68 5.83 6.85 10.31
CA ILE A 68 6.48 7.98 9.65
C ILE A 68 5.42 8.90 9.03
N LYS A 69 5.81 10.14 8.74
CA LYS A 69 4.98 11.08 7.99
C LYS A 69 5.58 11.30 6.61
N VAL A 70 4.79 11.14 5.56
CA VAL A 70 5.24 11.37 4.18
C VAL A 70 4.31 12.36 3.50
N ARG A 71 4.88 13.33 2.80
CA ARG A 71 4.08 14.24 1.96
C ARG A 71 3.65 13.52 0.69
N ARG A 72 2.36 13.60 0.38
CA ARG A 72 1.73 12.99 -0.79
C ARG A 72 1.03 14.06 -1.62
N TYR A 73 1.08 13.87 -2.93
CA TYR A 73 0.36 14.67 -3.92
C TYR A 73 -0.74 13.80 -4.52
N ILE A 74 -1.98 14.30 -4.50
CA ILE A 74 -3.13 13.62 -5.11
C ILE A 74 -3.83 14.60 -6.01
N GLU A 75 -4.16 14.17 -7.22
CA GLU A 75 -5.01 14.93 -8.13
C GLU A 75 -6.46 14.52 -7.89
N VAL A 76 -7.28 15.45 -7.39
CA VAL A 76 -8.72 15.23 -7.20
C VAL A 76 -9.44 16.21 -8.11
N ASN A 77 -10.17 15.68 -9.10
CA ASN A 77 -10.94 16.49 -10.06
C ASN A 77 -10.11 17.56 -10.80
N GLY A 78 -8.84 17.28 -11.11
CA GLY A 78 -7.93 18.20 -11.80
C GLY A 78 -7.20 19.21 -10.90
N GLU A 79 -7.44 19.17 -9.58
CA GLU A 79 -6.69 19.97 -8.60
C GLU A 79 -5.66 19.10 -7.87
N GLN A 80 -4.39 19.52 -7.89
CA GLN A 80 -3.33 18.90 -7.10
C GLN A 80 -3.42 19.35 -5.65
N LYS A 81 -3.72 18.42 -4.75
CA LYS A 81 -3.69 18.65 -3.30
C LYS A 81 -2.48 17.96 -2.70
N GLU A 82 -1.75 18.72 -1.88
CA GLU A 82 -0.68 18.16 -1.05
C GLU A 82 -1.18 17.96 0.39
N ALA A 83 -0.83 16.84 0.98
CA ALA A 83 -1.10 16.55 2.39
C ALA A 83 0.06 15.79 3.01
N LEU A 84 0.28 16.03 4.30
CA LEU A 84 1.19 15.22 5.10
C LEU A 84 0.39 14.05 5.68
N VAL A 85 0.78 12.83 5.32
CA VAL A 85 0.06 11.61 5.65
C VAL A 85 0.88 10.78 6.64
N ASP A 86 0.22 10.31 7.70
CA ASP A 86 0.76 9.30 8.62
C ASP A 86 0.75 7.92 7.94
N THR A 87 1.91 7.27 7.82
CA THR A 87 2.06 6.00 7.12
C THR A 87 3.27 5.21 7.62
N THR A 88 3.52 4.05 7.02
CA THR A 88 4.72 3.22 7.24
C THR A 88 5.34 2.84 5.91
N VAL A 89 6.62 2.47 5.91
CA VAL A 89 7.30 2.01 4.68
C VAL A 89 6.59 0.78 4.11
N GLY A 90 6.13 -0.13 4.98
CA GLY A 90 5.39 -1.30 4.55
C GLY A 90 4.08 -0.96 3.82
N LYS A 91 3.28 -0.03 4.36
CA LYS A 91 2.08 0.49 3.68
C LYS A 91 2.40 1.18 2.36
N ILE A 92 3.51 1.90 2.27
CA ILE A 92 3.98 2.51 1.02
C ILE A 92 4.26 1.43 -0.03
N ILE A 93 4.99 0.37 0.33
CA ILE A 93 5.32 -0.75 -0.57
C ILE A 93 4.03 -1.44 -1.04
N PHE A 94 3.11 -1.73 -0.11
CA PHE A 94 1.84 -2.38 -0.41
C PHE A 94 0.97 -1.58 -1.42
N ASN A 95 1.02 -0.26 -1.35
CA ASN A 95 0.21 0.60 -2.22
C ASN A 95 0.82 0.88 -3.60
N ARG A 96 2.09 0.53 -3.87
CA ARG A 96 2.73 0.75 -5.19
C ARG A 96 1.97 0.15 -6.39
N PRO A 97 1.48 -1.10 -6.35
CA PRO A 97 0.75 -1.69 -7.48
C PRO A 97 -0.72 -1.26 -7.57
N ILE A 98 -1.25 -0.55 -6.56
CA ILE A 98 -2.66 -0.17 -6.49
C ILE A 98 -2.84 1.16 -7.24
N PRO A 99 -3.81 1.26 -8.18
CA PRO A 99 -4.15 2.53 -8.81
C PRO A 99 -4.52 3.59 -7.78
N GLN A 100 -3.87 4.75 -7.82
CA GLN A 100 -4.09 5.83 -6.86
C GLN A 100 -5.41 6.59 -7.10
N ASP A 101 -6.01 6.37 -8.27
CA ASP A 101 -7.30 6.92 -8.71
C ASP A 101 -8.48 6.41 -7.85
N LEU A 102 -8.26 5.37 -7.03
CA LEU A 102 -9.23 4.82 -6.09
C LEU A 102 -9.48 5.72 -4.85
N GLY A 103 -8.90 6.93 -4.83
CA GLY A 103 -9.05 7.90 -3.76
C GLY A 103 -8.21 7.54 -2.52
N PHE A 104 -8.00 8.55 -1.66
CA PHE A 104 -7.31 8.35 -0.39
C PHE A 104 -8.28 7.64 0.57
N VAL A 105 -8.14 6.33 0.69
CA VAL A 105 -8.73 5.58 1.79
C VAL A 105 -7.70 5.57 2.90
N ASP A 106 -8.05 6.10 4.08
CA ASP A 106 -7.28 5.88 5.30
C ASP A 106 -7.19 4.36 5.53
N ARG A 107 -6.02 3.78 5.27
CA ARG A 107 -5.71 2.35 5.39
C ARG A 107 -4.49 2.14 6.29
#